data_AF-A0A975KIC9-F1
#
_entry.id   AF-A0A975KIC9-F1
#
_cell.length_a   1.000
_cell.length_b   1.000
_cell.length_c   1.000
_cell.angle_alpha   90.00
_cell.angle_beta   90.00
_cell.angle_gamma   90.00
#
_symmetry.space_group_name_H-M   'P 1'
#
loop_
_entity.id
_entity.type
_entity.pdbx_description
1 polymer ?
#
loop_
_entity_poly.entity_id
_entity_poly.type
_entity_poly.pdbx_seq_one_letter_code
_entity_poly.pdbx_strand_id
1 'polypeptide(L)' 'MSKRSSVADCDIYVSAERKYSGTDKSPYLYNVYHDGEYEMESLTADEVRELIECLQHALAENEKGVKHE' A
#
# COMPACT_ATOMS: atom_id res chain seq x y z
N MET A 1 -21.19 -4.63 -12.52
CA MET A 1 -20.11 -5.16 -11.65
C MET A 1 -18.81 -5.02 -12.41
N SER A 2 -18.05 -3.95 -12.15
CA SER A 2 -16.76 -3.74 -12.80
C SER A 2 -15.83 -4.89 -12.41
N LYS A 3 -15.30 -5.61 -13.40
CA LYS A 3 -14.18 -6.55 -13.17
C LYS A 3 -13.11 -5.75 -12.46
N ARG A 4 -12.77 -6.12 -11.22
CA ARG A 4 -11.58 -5.58 -10.56
C ARG A 4 -10.41 -5.91 -11.47
N SER A 5 -9.77 -4.88 -12.03
CA SER A 5 -8.46 -5.00 -12.66
C SER A 5 -7.53 -5.71 -11.68
N SER A 6 -6.54 -6.46 -12.18
CA SER A 6 -5.54 -7.04 -11.30
C SER A 6 -4.96 -5.92 -10.43
N VAL A 7 -4.64 -6.18 -9.16
CA VAL A 7 -3.99 -5.14 -8.33
C VAL A 7 -2.66 -4.70 -8.94
N ALA A 8 -2.04 -5.57 -9.76
CA ALA A 8 -0.85 -5.29 -10.54
C ALA A 8 -1.09 -4.38 -11.76
N ASP A 9 -2.36 -4.09 -12.10
CA ASP A 9 -2.71 -3.12 -13.15
C ASP A 9 -2.87 -1.68 -12.59
N CYS A 10 -2.66 -1.50 -11.28
CA CYS A 10 -2.61 -0.18 -10.65
C CYS A 10 -1.20 0.38 -10.70
N ASP A 11 -1.07 1.68 -11.00
CA ASP A 11 0.21 2.40 -10.99
C ASP A 11 0.91 2.29 -9.63
N ILE A 12 0.16 2.28 -8.52
CA ILE A 12 0.66 2.00 -7.17
C ILE A 12 -0.08 0.80 -6.59
N TYR A 13 0.66 -0.20 -6.10
CA TYR A 13 0.07 -1.36 -5.43
C TYR A 13 0.92 -1.90 -4.28
N VAL A 14 0.28 -2.66 -3.39
CA VAL A 14 0.93 -3.32 -2.26
C VAL A 14 0.93 -4.83 -2.50
N SER A 15 2.10 -5.45 -2.36
CA SER A 15 2.23 -6.92 -2.28
C SER A 15 2.51 -7.33 -0.84
N ALA A 16 2.16 -8.57 -0.50
CA ALA A 16 2.43 -9.15 0.81
C ALA A 16 3.22 -10.44 0.62
N GLU A 17 4.36 -10.55 1.30
CA GLU A 17 5.21 -11.72 1.30
C GLU A 17 5.45 -12.23 2.71
N ARG A 18 5.74 -13.52 2.83
CA ARG A 18 6.19 -14.11 4.09
C ARG A 18 7.13 -15.26 3.80
N LYS A 19 8.06 -15.49 4.71
CA LYS A 19 8.85 -16.72 4.71
C LYS A 19 8.01 -17.83 5.32
N TYR A 20 7.90 -18.94 4.59
CA TYR A 20 7.25 -20.15 5.06
C TYR A 20 8.27 -21.27 5.07
N SER A 21 8.71 -21.68 6.26
CA SER A 21 9.42 -22.95 6.46
C SER A 21 8.58 -23.82 7.38
N GLY A 22 8.64 -25.15 7.24
CA GLY A 22 7.62 -26.08 7.74
C GLY A 22 7.06 -25.83 9.15
N THR A 23 7.86 -25.35 10.10
CA THR A 23 7.46 -25.02 11.48
C THR A 23 7.42 -23.53 11.80
N ASP A 24 8.06 -22.67 11.01
CA ASP A 24 8.14 -21.22 11.26
C ASP A 24 7.32 -20.42 10.24
N LYS A 25 6.33 -19.70 10.75
CA LYS A 25 5.59 -18.69 10.00
C LYS A 25 6.13 -17.33 10.40
N SER A 26 6.95 -16.72 9.54
CA SER A 26 7.31 -15.33 9.76
C SER A 26 6.06 -14.45 9.66
N PRO A 27 6.05 -13.27 10.31
CA PRO A 27 5.05 -12.26 10.02
C PRO A 27 5.04 -11.93 8.53
N TYR A 28 3.89 -11.45 8.04
CA TYR A 28 3.81 -10.87 6.70
C TYR A 28 4.60 -9.57 6.68
N LEU A 29 5.35 -9.42 5.60
CA LEU A 29 5.99 -8.19 5.20
C LEU A 29 5.24 -7.66 3.97
N TYR A 30 5.16 -6.35 3.88
CA TYR A 30 4.43 -5.66 2.83
C TYR A 30 5.38 -4.80 2.04
N ASN A 31 5.14 -4.77 0.74
CA ASN A 31 6.00 -4.12 -0.23
C ASN A 31 5.14 -3.18 -1.09
N VAL A 32 5.58 -1.95 -1.26
CA VAL A 32 4.90 -0.95 -2.09
C VAL A 32 5.63 -0.85 -3.42
N TYR A 33 4.84 -0.94 -4.49
CA TYR A 33 5.32 -0.79 -5.85
C TYR A 33 4.72 0.44 -6.51
N HIS A 34 5.50 1.06 -7.39
CA HIS A 34 5.06 2.09 -8.32
C HIS A 34 5.57 1.73 -9.72
N ASP A 35 4.68 1.66 -10.71
CA ASP A 35 5.00 1.25 -12.09
C ASP A 35 5.78 -0.09 -12.20
N GLY A 36 5.54 -0.99 -11.25
CA GLY A 36 6.23 -2.29 -11.16
C GLY A 36 7.63 -2.24 -10.54
N GLU A 37 8.12 -1.05 -10.15
CA GLU A 37 9.36 -0.88 -9.39
C GLU A 37 9.09 -0.86 -7.88
N TYR A 38 10.08 -1.29 -7.11
CA TYR A 38 10.02 -1.30 -5.65
C TYR A 38 10.31 0.08 -5.07
N GLU A 39 9.35 0.65 -4.36
CA GLU A 39 9.50 1.95 -3.67
C GLU A 39 9.76 1.78 -2.18
N MET A 40 9.08 0.82 -1.55
CA MET A 40 9.26 0.49 -0.13
C MET A 40 9.19 -1.02 0.09
N GLU A 41 10.13 -1.55 0.89
CA GLU A 41 10.28 -2.97 1.14
C GLU A 41 10.14 -3.31 2.62
N SER A 42 9.70 -4.54 2.90
CA SER A 42 9.72 -5.15 4.23
C SER A 42 8.95 -4.37 5.32
N LEU A 43 7.85 -3.73 4.94
CA LEU A 43 7.00 -3.01 5.88
C LEU A 43 6.20 -3.99 6.75
N THR A 44 6.05 -3.65 8.01
CA THR A 44 5.11 -4.32 8.91
C THR A 44 3.67 -3.90 8.61
N ALA A 45 2.71 -4.67 9.13
CA ALA A 45 1.30 -4.34 8.97
C ALA A 45 0.93 -2.96 9.57
N ASP A 46 1.63 -2.52 10.62
CA ASP A 46 1.35 -1.25 11.28
C ASP A 46 1.91 -0.08 10.48
N GLU A 47 3.13 -0.20 9.95
CA GLU A 47 3.71 0.80 9.05
C GLU A 47 2.85 1.01 7.78
N VAL A 48 2.30 -0.07 7.21
CA VAL A 48 1.37 0.06 6.06
C VAL A 48 0.08 0.78 6.45
N ARG A 49 -0.45 0.53 7.66
CA ARG A 49 -1.66 1.23 8.13
C ARG A 49 -1.40 2.71 8.30
N GLU A 50 -0.28 3.07 8.93
CA GLU A 50 0.13 4.47 9.10
C GLU A 50 0.35 5.16 7.74
N LEU A 51 0.97 4.48 6.78
CA LEU A 51 1.15 5.01 5.43
C LEU A 51 -0.20 5.29 4.75
N ILE A 52 -1.12 4.32 4.81
CA ILE A 52 -2.46 4.48 4.22
C ILE A 52 -3.22 5.62 4.91
N GLU A 53 -3.16 5.71 6.23
CA GLU A 53 -3.80 6.78 7.01
C GLU A 53 -3.22 8.15 6.64
N CYS A 54 -1.89 8.26 6.54
CA CYS A 54 -1.20 9.47 6.13
C CYS A 54 -1.64 9.93 4.73
N LEU A 55 -1.70 9.00 3.76
CA LEU A 55 -2.15 9.29 2.40
C LEU A 55 -3.63 9.71 2.34
N GLN A 56 -4.50 9.01 3.07
CA GLN A 56 -5.91 9.37 3.17
C GLN A 56 -6.10 10.76 3.78
N HIS A 57 -5.30 11.09 4.81
CA HIS A 57 -5.34 12.40 5.43
C HIS A 57 -4.84 13.50 4.48
N ALA A 58 -3.73 13.26 3.76
CA ALA A 58 -3.22 14.20 2.77
C ALA A 58 -4.23 14.48 1.64
N LEU A 59 -4.91 13.44 1.15
CA LEU A 59 -5.98 13.58 0.16
C LEU A 59 -7.14 14.41 0.71
N ALA A 60 -7.60 14.12 1.93
CA ALA A 60 -8.67 14.87 2.57
C ALA A 60 -8.32 16.35 2.80
N GLU A 61 -7.07 16.66 3.17
CA GLU A 61 -6.60 18.05 3.29
C GLU A 61 -6.48 18.74 1.93
N ASN A 62 -6.01 18.04 0.90
CA ASN A 62 -5.93 18.60 -0.46
C ASN A 62 -7.33 18.94 -1.01
N GLU A 63 -8.33 18.10 -0.76
CA GLU A 63 -9.73 18.38 -1.12
C GLU A 63 -10.31 19.58 -0.36
N LYS A 64 -9.88 19.81 0.90
CA LYS A 64 -10.23 21.00 1.68
C LYS A 64 -9.55 22.28 1.18
N GLY A 65 -8.39 22.14 0.53
CA GLY A 65 -7.62 23.23 -0.09
C GLY A 65 -8.25 23.81 -1.37
N VAL A 66 -9.23 23.15 -1.97
CA VAL A 66 -10.03 23.68 -3.10
C VAL A 66 -11.14 24.60 -2.59
N LYS A 67 -10.78 25.54 -1.72
CA LYS A 67 -11.54 26.78 -1.51
C LYS A 67 -10.68 27.91 -2.05
N HIS A 68 -10.72 28.05 -3.37
CA HIS A 68 -10.36 29.31 -4.00
C HIS A 68 -11.39 30.36 -3.55
N GLU A 69 -10.99 31.23 -2.63
CA GLU A 69 -11.39 32.64 -2.63
C GLU A 69 -10.23 33.49 -3.17
#